data_AF-A0AAJ4ZJJ4-F1
#
_entry.id   AF-A0AAJ4ZJJ4-F1
#
_cell.length_a   1.000
_cell.length_b   1.000
_cell.length_c   1.000
_cell.angle_alpha   90.00
_cell.angle_beta   90.00
_cell.angle_gamma   90.00
#
_symmetry.space_group_name_H-M   'P 1'
#
loop_
_entity.id
_entity.type
_entity.pdbx_description
1 polymer ?
#
loop_
_entity_poly.entity_id
_entity_poly.type
_entity_poly.pdbx_seq_one_letter_code
_entity_poly.pdbx_strand_id
1 'polypeptide(L)'
;MSEFFKTAATLHALEKLGESERIQDRQNRTIDDQNSRIADLEEQLRRARVQDNYLPAPSGREMDLERRVQELESIEFLLSRPMAEIAQRIPAFKDTYLKEREIFAQCILAQKAFAEIAMQYGQALGKTPDQVTSEARQTQELVKDGHSKFGNNLDAEIKGVLGYTQKTQDKRNEVQRKADEENLRDFERVLENWRSVEKQRELSAEDKGKIEKIQNKINEFKEKLGLS
;
A
#
# COMPACT_ATOMS: atom_id res chain seq x y z
N MET A 1 41.31 83.70 29.27
CA MET A 1 41.48 82.24 29.03
C MET A 1 40.18 81.48 28.72
N SER A 2 38.98 81.99 29.02
CA SER A 2 37.69 81.29 28.81
C SER A 2 37.24 81.14 27.33
N GLU A 3 37.45 82.15 26.48
CA GLU A 3 36.88 82.16 25.12
C GLU A 3 37.53 81.15 24.17
N PHE A 4 38.83 80.88 24.32
CA PHE A 4 39.55 79.87 23.52
C PHE A 4 39.07 78.44 23.75
N PHE A 5 38.68 78.10 24.98
CA PHE A 5 38.14 76.76 25.28
C PHE A 5 36.71 76.60 24.75
N LYS A 6 35.91 77.67 24.73
CA LYS A 6 34.57 77.64 24.14
C LYS A 6 34.64 77.48 22.62
N THR A 7 35.53 78.19 21.94
CA THR A 7 35.72 78.07 20.49
C THR A 7 36.27 76.70 20.09
N ALA A 8 37.23 76.16 20.85
CA ALA A 8 37.74 74.80 20.63
C ALA A 8 36.65 73.73 20.84
N ALA A 9 35.81 73.88 21.86
CA ALA A 9 34.70 72.96 22.12
C ALA A 9 33.63 73.01 21.01
N THR A 10 33.31 74.21 20.49
CA THR A 10 32.39 74.35 19.35
C THR A 10 32.94 73.76 18.06
N LEU A 11 34.24 73.91 17.81
CA LEU A 11 34.91 73.32 16.63
C LEU A 11 34.91 71.80 16.68
N HIS A 12 35.23 71.22 17.83
CA HIS A 12 35.18 69.77 18.04
C HIS A 12 33.75 69.20 17.97
N ALA A 13 32.74 69.97 18.40
CA ALA A 13 31.34 69.56 18.22
C ALA A 13 30.91 69.58 16.74
N LEU A 14 31.35 70.58 15.98
CA LEU A 14 31.10 70.65 14.52
C LEU A 14 31.84 69.54 13.76
N GLU A 15 33.06 69.20 14.18
CA GLU A 15 33.82 68.09 13.60
C GLU A 15 33.11 66.74 13.82
N LYS A 16 32.62 66.48 15.04
CA LYS A 16 31.81 65.28 15.33
C LYS A 16 30.49 65.24 14.55
N LEU A 17 29.83 66.37 14.34
CA LEU A 17 28.62 66.44 13.51
C LEU A 17 28.94 66.12 12.05
N GLY A 18 30.02 66.68 11.50
CA GLY A 18 30.47 66.39 10.14
C GLY A 18 30.94 64.94 9.95
N GLU A 19 31.52 64.31 10.96
CA GLU A 19 31.83 62.87 10.95
C GLU A 19 30.55 62.01 10.97
N SER A 20 29.56 62.40 11.79
CA SER A 20 28.27 61.71 11.86
C SER A 20 27.52 61.74 10.52
N GLU A 21 27.51 62.88 9.83
CA GLU A 21 26.89 63.00 8.49
C GLU A 21 27.58 62.08 7.47
N ARG A 22 28.92 62.01 7.48
CA ARG A 22 29.66 61.10 6.58
C ARG A 22 29.40 59.63 6.88
N ILE A 23 29.19 59.27 8.15
CA ILE A 23 28.85 57.90 8.55
C ILE A 23 27.43 57.56 8.09
N GLN A 24 26.49 58.50 8.25
CA GLN A 24 25.11 58.35 7.81
C GLN A 24 25.00 58.21 6.28
N ASP A 25 25.78 58.98 5.52
CA ASP A 25 25.84 58.86 4.06
C ASP A 25 26.37 57.50 3.60
N ARG A 26 27.37 56.94 4.30
CA ARG A 26 27.87 55.58 4.01
C ARG A 26 26.83 54.51 4.30
N GLN A 27 26.09 54.67 5.40
CA GLN A 27 25.00 53.76 5.75
C GLN A 27 23.87 53.82 4.71
N ASN A 28 23.46 55.03 4.29
CA ASN A 28 22.43 55.21 3.27
C ASN A 28 22.82 54.54 1.94
N ARG A 29 24.07 54.71 1.48
CA ARG A 29 24.56 54.02 0.28
C ARG A 29 24.53 52.49 0.40
N THR A 30 24.85 51.96 1.59
CA THR A 30 24.82 50.52 1.83
C THR A 30 23.39 49.98 1.83
N ILE A 31 22.44 50.75 2.35
CA ILE A 31 21.01 50.42 2.32
C ILE A 31 20.48 50.45 0.88
N ASP A 32 20.89 51.43 0.07
CA ASP A 32 20.48 51.53 -1.34
C ASP A 32 20.99 50.35 -2.18
N ASP A 33 22.24 49.92 -1.95
CA ASP A 33 22.82 48.73 -2.58
C ASP A 33 22.07 47.45 -2.16
N GLN A 34 21.72 47.33 -0.88
CA GLN A 34 20.94 46.20 -0.36
C GLN A 34 19.52 46.17 -0.95
N ASN A 35 18.85 47.31 -1.05
CA ASN A 35 17.51 47.43 -1.63
C ASN A 35 17.51 47.07 -3.12
N SER A 36 18.54 47.49 -3.87
CA SER A 36 18.72 47.12 -5.28
C SER A 36 18.87 45.60 -5.44
N ARG A 37 19.65 44.96 -4.56
CA ARG A 37 19.84 43.51 -4.57
C ARG A 37 18.57 42.73 -4.20
N ILE A 38 17.76 43.26 -3.28
CA ILE A 38 16.45 42.67 -2.94
C ILE A 38 15.50 42.75 -4.13
N ALA A 39 15.46 43.89 -4.83
CA ALA A 39 14.62 44.06 -6.02
C ALA A 39 14.99 43.05 -7.13
N ASP A 40 16.28 42.83 -7.37
CA ASP A 40 16.75 41.84 -8.34
C ASP A 40 16.36 40.40 -7.94
N LEU A 41 16.45 40.06 -6.65
CA LEU A 41 16.03 38.76 -6.14
C LEU A 41 14.52 38.53 -6.24
N GLU A 42 13.71 39.56 -5.96
CA GLU A 42 12.26 39.50 -6.12
C GLU A 42 11.83 39.34 -7.58
N GLU A 43 12.54 39.98 -8.51
CA GLU A 43 12.32 39.83 -9.94
C GLU A 43 12.72 38.43 -10.43
N GLN A 44 13.84 37.89 -9.94
CA GLN A 44 14.24 36.51 -10.21
C GLN A 44 13.21 35.50 -9.67
N LEU A 45 12.69 35.71 -8.45
CA LEU A 45 11.62 34.90 -7.86
C LEU A 45 10.32 34.99 -8.67
N ARG A 46 9.96 36.18 -9.15
CA ARG A 46 8.80 36.35 -10.04
C ARG A 46 8.97 35.58 -11.35
N ARG A 47 10.14 35.67 -11.98
CA ARG A 47 10.43 34.92 -13.22
C ARG A 47 10.44 33.41 -13.01
N ALA A 48 10.98 32.94 -11.90
CA ALA A 48 10.96 31.51 -11.53
C ALA A 48 9.52 31.02 -11.27
N ARG A 49 8.70 31.78 -10.53
CA ARG A 49 7.29 31.43 -10.29
C ARG A 49 6.42 31.36 -11.55
N VAL A 50 6.77 32.12 -12.60
CA VAL A 50 6.04 32.05 -13.88
C VAL A 50 6.36 30.76 -14.64
N GLN A 51 7.52 30.12 -14.41
CA GLN A 51 7.86 28.83 -15.02
C GLN A 51 7.21 27.62 -14.33
N ASP A 52 6.83 27.73 -13.04
CA ASP A 52 6.18 26.65 -12.27
C ASP A 52 4.67 26.48 -12.55
N ASN A 53 4.08 27.28 -13.45
CA ASN A 53 2.66 27.16 -13.83
C ASN A 53 2.35 26.05 -14.85
N TYR A 54 3.32 25.21 -15.19
CA TYR A 54 3.09 23.98 -15.94
C TYR A 54 3.42 22.78 -15.06
N LEU A 55 2.49 22.43 -14.17
CA LEU A 55 2.40 21.04 -13.72
C LEU A 55 2.17 20.18 -14.98
N PRO A 56 3.01 19.17 -15.27
CA PRO A 56 2.69 18.22 -16.33
C PRO A 56 1.33 17.60 -16.01
N ALA A 57 0.45 17.48 -17.01
CA ALA A 57 -0.84 16.84 -16.83
C ALA A 57 -0.65 15.48 -16.13
N PRO A 58 -1.45 15.16 -15.09
CA PRO A 58 -1.27 13.92 -14.34
C PRO A 58 -1.24 12.74 -15.32
N SER A 59 -0.22 11.90 -15.19
CA SER A 59 -0.12 10.68 -15.99
C SER A 59 -1.39 9.84 -15.80
N GLY A 60 -1.78 9.01 -16.78
CA GLY A 60 -2.99 8.16 -16.65
C GLY A 60 -3.00 7.31 -15.37
N ARG A 61 -1.82 6.97 -14.84
CA ARG A 61 -1.63 6.28 -13.57
C ARG A 61 -1.92 7.14 -12.34
N GLU A 62 -1.63 8.44 -12.38
CA GLU A 62 -1.94 9.38 -11.30
C GLU A 62 -3.44 9.68 -11.26
N MET A 63 -4.09 9.87 -12.40
CA MET A 63 -5.55 10.02 -12.45
C MET A 63 -6.28 8.76 -11.94
N ASP A 64 -5.77 7.57 -12.25
CA ASP A 64 -6.33 6.31 -11.73
C ASP A 64 -6.10 6.14 -10.22
N LEU A 65 -4.97 6.64 -9.69
CA LEU A 65 -4.70 6.64 -8.26
C LEU A 65 -5.60 7.65 -7.53
N GLU A 66 -5.74 8.87 -8.04
CA GLU A 66 -6.65 9.89 -7.48
C GLU A 66 -8.10 9.42 -7.50
N ARG A 67 -8.55 8.82 -8.61
CA ARG A 67 -9.89 8.23 -8.68
C ARG A 67 -10.09 7.13 -7.64
N ARG A 68 -9.11 6.23 -7.48
CA ARG A 68 -9.17 5.17 -6.46
C ARG A 68 -9.16 5.73 -5.05
N VAL A 69 -8.39 6.80 -4.78
CA VAL A 69 -8.39 7.47 -3.47
C VAL A 69 -9.75 8.10 -3.19
N GLN A 70 -10.33 8.81 -4.16
CA GLN A 70 -11.68 9.37 -4.02
C GLN A 70 -12.76 8.30 -3.84
N GLU A 71 -12.66 7.18 -4.57
CA GLU A 71 -13.56 6.04 -4.39
C GLU A 71 -13.42 5.45 -2.97
N LEU A 72 -12.20 5.29 -2.47
CA LEU A 72 -11.94 4.82 -1.10
C LEU A 72 -12.49 5.78 -0.05
N GLU A 73 -12.27 7.09 -0.21
CA GLU A 73 -12.82 8.13 0.67
C GLU A 73 -14.36 8.14 0.64
N SER A 74 -14.97 7.93 -0.53
CA SER A 74 -16.43 7.85 -0.65
C SER A 74 -17.00 6.61 0.04
N ILE A 75 -16.32 5.47 -0.05
CA ILE A 75 -16.71 4.22 0.62
C ILE A 75 -16.51 4.34 2.12
N GLU A 76 -15.40 4.95 2.56
CA GLU A 76 -15.14 5.25 3.98
C GLU A 76 -16.23 6.17 4.53
N PHE A 77 -16.64 7.18 3.78
CA PHE A 77 -17.74 8.06 4.14
C PHE A 77 -19.08 7.31 4.24
N LEU A 78 -19.39 6.45 3.27
CA LEU A 78 -20.63 5.66 3.25
C LEU A 78 -20.72 4.63 4.38
N LEU A 79 -19.59 4.05 4.79
CA LEU A 79 -19.54 3.04 5.85
C LEU A 79 -19.46 3.68 7.26
N SER A 80 -18.72 4.78 7.40
CA SER A 80 -18.51 5.43 8.71
C SER A 80 -19.70 6.27 9.17
N ARG A 81 -20.42 6.91 8.24
CA ARG A 81 -21.57 7.79 8.52
C ARG A 81 -22.75 7.09 9.23
N PRO A 82 -23.29 5.95 8.76
CA PRO A 82 -24.40 5.31 9.45
C PRO A 82 -24.04 4.87 10.87
N MET A 83 -22.81 4.40 11.09
CA MET A 83 -22.33 4.05 12.44
C MET A 83 -22.19 5.29 13.34
N ALA A 84 -21.67 6.40 12.80
CA ALA A 84 -21.59 7.67 13.52
C ALA A 84 -22.98 8.22 13.87
N GLU A 85 -23.95 8.12 12.96
CA GLU A 85 -25.33 8.55 13.18
C GLU A 85 -26.04 7.69 14.23
N ILE A 86 -25.83 6.36 14.23
CA ILE A 86 -26.33 5.45 15.28
C ILE A 86 -25.70 5.79 16.63
N ALA A 87 -24.39 6.04 16.68
CA ALA A 87 -23.68 6.45 17.89
C ALA A 87 -24.14 7.79 18.45
N GLN A 88 -24.60 8.72 17.61
CA GLN A 88 -25.19 9.98 18.08
C GLN A 88 -26.58 9.77 18.70
N ARG A 89 -27.35 8.79 18.22
CA ARG A 89 -28.73 8.53 18.67
C ARG A 89 -28.83 7.55 19.84
N ILE A 90 -27.88 6.61 19.98
CA ILE A 90 -27.90 5.57 21.00
C ILE A 90 -26.66 5.71 21.88
N PRO A 91 -26.78 6.32 23.08
CA PRO A 91 -25.64 6.53 23.98
C PRO A 91 -24.89 5.24 24.36
N ALA A 92 -25.61 4.14 24.59
CA ALA A 92 -25.00 2.84 24.90
C ALA A 92 -24.13 2.26 23.77
N PHE A 93 -24.46 2.59 22.51
CA PHE A 93 -23.67 2.21 21.35
C PHE A 93 -22.47 3.14 21.14
N LYS A 94 -22.62 4.43 21.50
CA LYS A 94 -21.60 5.46 21.31
C LYS A 94 -20.25 5.11 21.93
N ASP A 95 -20.26 4.65 23.18
CA ASP A 95 -19.02 4.36 23.90
C ASP A 95 -18.26 3.18 23.27
N THR A 96 -19.00 2.14 22.86
CA THR A 96 -18.42 0.99 22.14
C THR A 96 -17.87 1.42 20.78
N TYR A 97 -18.64 2.18 20.01
CA TYR A 97 -18.22 2.70 18.70
C TYR A 97 -16.96 3.57 18.77
N LEU A 98 -16.88 4.48 19.76
CA LEU A 98 -15.70 5.33 19.94
C LEU A 98 -14.47 4.52 20.32
N LYS A 99 -14.63 3.52 21.19
CA LYS A 99 -13.54 2.63 21.58
C LYS A 99 -13.05 1.77 20.42
N GLU A 100 -13.96 1.23 19.61
CA GLU A 100 -13.60 0.50 18.39
C GLU A 100 -12.85 1.40 17.40
N ARG A 101 -13.31 2.64 17.19
CA ARG A 101 -12.60 3.61 16.35
C ARG A 101 -11.21 3.93 16.86
N GLU A 102 -11.04 4.08 18.17
CA GLU A 102 -9.74 4.30 18.78
C GLU A 102 -8.80 3.13 18.51
N ILE A 103 -9.27 1.89 18.69
CA ILE A 103 -8.49 0.68 18.41
C ILE A 103 -8.08 0.65 16.93
N PHE A 104 -9.01 0.90 16.00
CA PHE A 104 -8.68 0.94 14.56
C PHE A 104 -7.67 2.04 14.23
N ALA A 105 -7.82 3.23 14.80
CA ALA A 105 -6.87 4.33 14.59
C ALA A 105 -5.46 3.98 15.11
N GLN A 106 -5.38 3.35 16.29
CA GLN A 106 -4.11 2.86 16.85
C GLN A 106 -3.47 1.78 15.96
N CYS A 107 -4.27 0.85 15.42
CA CYS A 107 -3.78 -0.16 14.49
C CYS A 107 -3.24 0.45 13.19
N ILE A 108 -3.94 1.42 12.61
CA ILE A 108 -3.48 2.13 11.39
C ILE A 108 -2.17 2.87 11.66
N LEU A 109 -2.08 3.58 12.79
CA LEU A 109 -0.86 4.28 13.19
C LEU A 109 0.32 3.31 13.36
N ALA A 110 0.10 2.19 14.04
CA ALA A 110 1.12 1.16 14.20
C ALA A 110 1.58 0.58 12.85
N GLN A 111 0.65 0.27 11.94
CA GLN A 111 0.98 -0.22 10.59
C GLN A 111 1.81 0.80 9.80
N LYS A 112 1.46 2.10 9.88
CA LYS A 112 2.23 3.18 9.24
C LYS A 112 3.63 3.31 9.83
N ALA A 113 3.75 3.25 11.15
CA ALA A 113 5.04 3.29 11.83
C ALA A 113 5.93 2.10 11.47
N PHE A 114 5.38 0.89 11.41
CA PHE A 114 6.13 -0.29 10.97
C PHE A 114 6.54 -0.22 9.50
N ALA A 115 5.69 0.33 8.63
CA ALA A 115 6.04 0.55 7.23
C ALA A 115 7.23 1.51 7.09
N GLU A 116 7.22 2.62 7.85
CA GLU A 116 8.32 3.58 7.89
C GLU A 116 9.63 2.93 8.37
N ILE A 117 9.58 2.17 9.46
CA ILE A 117 10.73 1.43 9.99
C ILE A 117 11.27 0.43 8.95
N ALA A 118 10.38 -0.32 8.28
CA ALA A 118 10.78 -1.27 7.25
C ALA A 118 11.48 -0.60 6.06
N MET A 119 11.02 0.60 5.65
CA MET A 119 11.68 1.38 4.60
C MET A 119 13.06 1.87 5.05
N GLN A 120 13.20 2.36 6.27
CA GLN A 120 14.49 2.79 6.83
C GLN A 120 15.50 1.64 6.88
N TYR A 121 15.09 0.45 7.34
CA TYR A 121 15.94 -0.74 7.33
C TYR A 121 16.26 -1.21 5.91
N GLY A 122 15.28 -1.19 5.01
CA GLY A 122 15.49 -1.52 3.60
C GLY A 122 16.55 -0.61 2.97
N GLN A 123 16.44 0.70 3.20
CA GLN A 123 17.43 1.69 2.74
C GLN A 123 18.81 1.42 3.34
N ALA A 124 18.91 1.15 4.64
CA ALA A 124 20.17 0.81 5.30
C ALA A 124 20.81 -0.48 4.75
N LEU A 125 20.00 -1.41 4.24
CA LEU A 125 20.43 -2.64 3.58
C LEU A 125 20.64 -2.48 2.06
N GLY A 126 20.51 -1.27 1.52
CA GLY A 126 20.67 -0.98 0.09
C GLY A 126 19.53 -1.47 -0.79
N LYS A 127 18.36 -1.78 -0.21
CA LYS A 127 17.17 -2.21 -0.94
C LYS A 127 16.36 -1.01 -1.42
N THR A 128 15.69 -1.18 -2.57
CA THR A 128 14.74 -0.19 -3.07
C THR A 128 13.38 -0.34 -2.38
N PRO A 129 12.54 0.71 -2.35
CA PRO A 129 11.18 0.63 -1.81
C PRO A 129 10.32 -0.48 -2.43
N ASP A 130 10.49 -0.74 -3.73
CA ASP A 130 9.78 -1.81 -4.44
C ASP A 130 10.20 -3.21 -3.95
N GLN A 131 11.49 -3.41 -3.66
CA GLN A 131 11.99 -4.66 -3.11
C GLN A 131 11.44 -4.90 -1.70
N VAL A 132 11.46 -3.87 -0.85
CA VAL A 132 10.87 -3.93 0.51
C VAL A 132 9.38 -4.28 0.43
N THR A 133 8.64 -3.65 -0.49
CA THR A 133 7.21 -3.92 -0.68
C THR A 133 6.94 -5.34 -1.18
N SER A 134 7.78 -5.85 -2.09
CA SER A 134 7.69 -7.23 -2.58
C SER A 134 7.96 -8.25 -1.46
N GLU A 135 8.99 -8.02 -0.65
CA GLU A 135 9.32 -8.88 0.50
C GLU A 135 8.23 -8.84 1.58
N ALA A 136 7.61 -7.68 1.83
CA ALA A 136 6.49 -7.56 2.74
C ALA A 136 5.29 -8.40 2.27
N ARG A 137 4.97 -8.39 0.97
CA ARG A 137 3.92 -9.24 0.39
C ARG A 137 4.24 -10.74 0.52
N GLN A 138 5.47 -11.14 0.26
CA GLN A 138 5.89 -12.54 0.44
C GLN A 138 5.78 -12.97 1.91
N THR A 139 6.18 -12.08 2.82
CA THR A 139 6.09 -12.32 4.27
C THR A 139 4.63 -12.42 4.73
N GLN A 140 3.73 -11.65 4.14
CA GLN A 140 2.30 -11.74 4.42
C GLN A 140 1.73 -13.13 4.08
N GLU A 141 2.13 -13.72 2.94
CA GLU A 141 1.73 -15.10 2.60
C GLU A 141 2.32 -16.12 3.60
N LEU A 142 3.60 -15.97 3.99
CA LEU A 142 4.20 -16.84 5.00
C LEU A 142 3.48 -16.78 6.35
N VAL A 143 3.12 -15.58 6.81
CA VAL A 143 2.36 -15.34 8.05
C VAL A 143 0.97 -15.98 7.97
N LYS A 144 0.30 -15.81 6.84
CA LYS A 144 -1.00 -16.41 6.55
C LYS A 144 -0.93 -17.93 6.55
N ASP A 145 0.12 -18.51 5.99
CA ASP A 145 0.27 -19.96 5.90
C ASP A 145 0.79 -20.60 7.20
N GLY A 146 1.19 -19.78 8.19
CA GLY A 146 1.66 -20.28 9.49
C GLY A 146 3.16 -20.56 9.54
N HIS A 147 3.93 -20.01 8.60
CA HIS A 147 5.37 -20.22 8.45
C HIS A 147 6.23 -19.05 8.95
N SER A 148 5.68 -18.18 9.78
CA SER A 148 6.43 -17.09 10.40
C SER A 148 7.51 -17.63 11.34
N LYS A 149 8.74 -17.13 11.17
CA LYS A 149 9.88 -17.47 12.03
C LYS A 149 9.80 -16.82 13.42
N PHE A 150 9.03 -15.74 13.55
CA PHE A 150 8.98 -14.91 14.75
C PHE A 150 7.64 -15.01 15.49
N GLY A 151 6.85 -16.05 15.21
CA GLY A 151 5.58 -16.28 15.91
C GLY A 151 4.42 -15.38 15.47
N ASN A 152 4.58 -14.59 14.40
CA ASN A 152 3.54 -13.68 13.89
C ASN A 152 2.47 -14.41 13.06
N ASN A 153 2.23 -15.69 13.30
CA ASN A 153 1.26 -16.47 12.54
C ASN A 153 -0.16 -16.03 12.86
N LEU A 154 -1.04 -16.00 11.86
CA LEU A 154 -2.46 -15.79 12.11
C LEU A 154 -3.05 -17.00 12.85
N ASP A 155 -3.94 -16.73 13.79
CA ASP A 155 -4.75 -17.78 14.42
C ASP A 155 -5.81 -18.33 13.44
N ALA A 156 -6.46 -19.42 13.84
CA ALA A 156 -7.46 -20.08 13.01
C ALA A 156 -8.74 -19.24 12.81
N GLU A 157 -9.11 -18.44 13.82
CA GLU A 157 -10.32 -17.62 13.82
C GLU A 157 -10.19 -16.46 12.81
N ILE A 158 -9.09 -15.73 12.84
CA ILE A 158 -8.76 -14.64 11.93
C ILE A 158 -8.61 -15.19 10.50
N LYS A 159 -7.98 -16.36 10.31
CA LYS A 159 -7.93 -17.00 8.98
C LYS A 159 -9.33 -17.32 8.44
N GLY A 160 -10.26 -17.71 9.32
CA GLY A 160 -11.67 -17.92 8.99
C GLY A 160 -12.35 -16.62 8.55
N VAL A 161 -12.22 -15.55 9.35
CA VAL A 161 -12.79 -14.22 9.05
C VAL A 161 -12.25 -13.66 7.73
N LEU A 162 -10.96 -13.84 7.44
CA LEU A 162 -10.33 -13.40 6.19
C LEU A 162 -10.65 -14.33 4.99
N GLY A 163 -11.42 -15.40 5.19
CA GLY A 163 -11.82 -16.35 4.14
C GLY A 163 -10.68 -17.18 3.58
N TYR A 164 -9.54 -17.27 4.28
CA TYR A 164 -8.37 -18.02 3.82
C TYR A 164 -8.57 -19.53 3.94
N THR A 165 -9.33 -19.99 4.94
CA THR A 165 -9.69 -21.40 5.10
C THR A 165 -10.54 -21.90 3.92
N GLN A 166 -11.58 -21.15 3.56
CA GLN A 166 -12.47 -21.46 2.44
C GLN A 166 -11.70 -21.51 1.12
N LYS A 167 -10.91 -20.47 0.80
CA LYS A 167 -10.08 -20.43 -0.42
C LYS A 167 -9.09 -21.59 -0.51
N THR A 168 -8.57 -22.04 0.64
CA THR A 168 -7.64 -23.18 0.69
C THR A 168 -8.39 -24.49 0.43
N GLN A 169 -9.59 -24.63 0.98
CA GLN A 169 -10.46 -25.78 0.76
C GLN A 169 -10.95 -25.83 -0.69
N ASP A 170 -11.34 -24.71 -1.28
CA ASP A 170 -11.75 -24.62 -2.69
C ASP A 170 -10.62 -25.03 -3.63
N LYS A 171 -9.39 -24.55 -3.38
CA LYS A 171 -8.21 -24.98 -4.15
C LYS A 171 -7.93 -26.47 -4.01
N ARG A 172 -8.06 -27.04 -2.80
CA ARG A 172 -7.90 -28.49 -2.58
C ARG A 172 -8.96 -29.28 -3.31
N ASN A 173 -10.22 -28.82 -3.27
CA ASN A 173 -11.33 -29.43 -3.99
C ASN A 173 -11.11 -29.35 -5.51
N GLU A 174 -10.59 -28.24 -6.02
CA GLU A 174 -10.27 -28.08 -7.45
C GLU A 174 -9.13 -29.00 -7.89
N VAL A 175 -8.06 -29.13 -7.08
CA VAL A 175 -6.96 -30.07 -7.36
C VAL A 175 -7.45 -31.51 -7.32
N GLN A 176 -8.25 -31.86 -6.31
CA GLN A 176 -8.83 -33.20 -6.20
C GLN A 176 -9.75 -33.51 -7.38
N ARG A 177 -10.60 -32.55 -7.76
CA ARG A 177 -11.49 -32.68 -8.91
C ARG A 177 -10.70 -32.88 -10.21
N LYS A 178 -9.61 -32.14 -10.43
CA LYS A 178 -8.74 -32.35 -11.61
C LYS A 178 -8.09 -33.74 -11.62
N ALA A 179 -7.64 -34.22 -10.46
CA ALA A 179 -7.09 -35.57 -10.34
C ALA A 179 -8.16 -36.64 -10.62
N ASP A 180 -9.38 -36.44 -10.13
CA ASP A 180 -10.51 -37.34 -10.38
C ASP A 180 -10.93 -37.33 -11.86
N GLU A 181 -10.91 -36.16 -12.52
CA GLU A 181 -11.14 -36.02 -13.96
C GLU A 181 -10.05 -36.73 -14.80
N GLU A 182 -8.79 -36.65 -14.39
CA GLU A 182 -7.67 -37.34 -15.06
C GLU A 182 -7.78 -38.86 -14.90
N ASN A 183 -8.04 -39.34 -13.68
CA ASN A 183 -8.28 -40.76 -13.41
C ASN A 183 -9.45 -41.31 -14.23
N LEU A 184 -10.56 -40.55 -14.34
CA LEU A 184 -11.70 -40.94 -15.16
C LEU A 184 -11.31 -41.12 -16.63
N ARG A 185 -10.56 -40.17 -17.22
CA ARG A 185 -10.07 -40.27 -18.60
C ARG A 185 -9.18 -41.49 -18.81
N ASP A 186 -8.31 -41.79 -17.84
CA ASP A 186 -7.44 -42.95 -17.90
C ASP A 186 -8.24 -44.26 -17.88
N PHE A 187 -9.25 -44.39 -17.01
CA PHE A 187 -10.11 -45.57 -16.99
C PHE A 187 -10.96 -45.71 -18.26
N GLU A 188 -11.50 -44.61 -18.79
CA GLU A 188 -12.23 -44.60 -20.06
C GLU A 188 -11.33 -45.02 -21.24
N ARG A 189 -10.06 -44.57 -21.27
CA ARG A 189 -9.08 -45.01 -22.26
C ARG A 189 -8.79 -46.50 -22.15
N VAL A 190 -8.61 -47.03 -20.94
CA VAL A 190 -8.38 -48.47 -20.73
C VAL A 190 -9.60 -49.27 -21.19
N LEU A 191 -10.82 -48.79 -20.95
CA LEU A 191 -12.04 -49.45 -21.40
C LEU A 191 -12.16 -49.45 -22.94
N GLU A 192 -11.78 -48.36 -23.60
CA GLU A 192 -11.75 -48.27 -25.06
C GLU A 192 -10.70 -49.23 -25.68
N ASN A 193 -9.55 -49.40 -25.01
CA ASN A 193 -8.57 -50.42 -25.40
C ASN A 193 -9.15 -51.83 -25.30
N TRP A 194 -9.89 -52.14 -24.24
CA TRP A 194 -10.58 -53.43 -24.10
C TRP A 194 -11.63 -53.67 -25.18
N ARG A 195 -12.40 -52.64 -25.57
CA ARG A 195 -13.34 -52.71 -26.71
C ARG A 195 -12.63 -53.02 -28.03
N SER A 196 -11.40 -52.52 -28.20
CA SER A 196 -10.59 -52.84 -29.37
C SER A 196 -10.10 -54.29 -29.36
N VAL A 197 -9.75 -54.83 -28.18
CA VAL A 197 -9.38 -56.24 -28.01
C VAL A 197 -10.57 -57.17 -28.26
N GLU A 198 -11.77 -56.81 -27.80
CA GLU A 198 -13.00 -57.57 -28.03
C GLU A 198 -13.34 -57.73 -29.53
N LYS A 199 -13.00 -56.72 -30.35
CA LYS A 199 -13.15 -56.79 -31.81
C LYS A 199 -12.15 -57.74 -32.48
N GLN A 200 -11.02 -58.01 -31.81
CA GLN A 200 -9.92 -58.82 -32.36
C GLN A 200 -9.94 -60.27 -31.87
N ARG A 201 -10.48 -60.52 -30.67
CA ARG A 201 -10.58 -61.86 -30.07
C ARG A 201 -11.76 -61.95 -29.10
N GLU A 202 -12.24 -63.17 -28.90
CA GLU A 202 -13.19 -63.44 -27.81
C GLU A 202 -12.54 -63.16 -26.44
N LEU A 203 -13.27 -62.44 -25.58
CA LEU A 203 -12.82 -62.10 -24.24
C LEU A 203 -12.96 -63.29 -23.29
N SER A 204 -11.90 -63.57 -22.52
CA SER A 204 -11.93 -64.58 -21.46
C SER A 204 -12.80 -64.14 -20.29
N ALA A 205 -13.18 -65.08 -19.41
CA ALA A 205 -13.88 -64.75 -18.17
C ALA A 205 -13.07 -63.81 -17.26
N GLU A 206 -11.74 -63.93 -17.28
CA GLU A 206 -10.85 -63.04 -16.53
C GLU A 206 -10.84 -61.61 -17.09
N ASP A 207 -10.88 -61.48 -18.42
CA ASP A 207 -10.93 -60.17 -19.10
C ASP A 207 -12.25 -59.45 -18.80
N LYS A 208 -13.38 -60.17 -18.84
CA LYS A 208 -14.70 -59.64 -18.48
C LYS A 208 -14.73 -59.14 -17.03
N GLY A 209 -14.13 -59.88 -16.09
CA GLY A 209 -13.99 -59.43 -14.70
C GLY A 209 -13.09 -58.20 -14.51
N LYS A 210 -12.10 -57.98 -15.37
CA LYS A 210 -11.29 -56.74 -15.37
C LYS A 210 -12.08 -55.55 -15.91
N ILE A 211 -12.85 -55.75 -16.97
CA ILE A 211 -13.72 -54.72 -17.57
C ILE A 211 -14.78 -54.27 -16.57
N GLU A 212 -15.45 -55.20 -15.88
CA GLU A 212 -16.45 -54.88 -14.86
C GLU A 212 -15.88 -54.03 -13.73
N LYS A 213 -14.67 -54.36 -13.24
CA LYS A 213 -13.96 -53.54 -12.23
C LYS A 213 -13.64 -52.13 -12.72
N ILE A 214 -13.30 -51.97 -14.00
CA ILE A 214 -13.02 -50.66 -14.60
C ILE A 214 -14.32 -49.87 -14.75
N GLN A 215 -15.42 -50.50 -15.18
CA GLN A 215 -16.74 -49.87 -15.28
C GLN A 215 -17.23 -49.38 -13.92
N ASN A 216 -17.07 -50.18 -12.86
CA ASN A 216 -17.43 -49.77 -11.50
C ASN A 216 -16.63 -48.54 -11.06
N LYS A 217 -15.32 -48.51 -11.31
CA LYS A 217 -14.48 -47.34 -11.01
C LYS A 217 -14.89 -46.10 -11.81
N ILE A 218 -15.22 -46.25 -13.09
CA ILE A 218 -15.73 -45.14 -13.93
C ILE A 218 -17.01 -44.56 -13.33
N ASN A 219 -17.95 -45.42 -12.91
CA ASN A 219 -19.19 -44.98 -12.28
C ASN A 219 -18.92 -44.26 -10.95
N GLU A 220 -18.04 -44.80 -10.10
CA GLU A 220 -17.63 -44.14 -8.85
C GLU A 220 -17.03 -42.74 -9.09
N PHE A 221 -16.19 -42.57 -10.12
CA PHE A 221 -15.63 -41.25 -10.46
C PHE A 221 -16.67 -40.31 -11.08
N LYS A 222 -17.61 -40.83 -11.89
CA LYS A 222 -18.72 -40.03 -12.44
C LYS A 222 -19.67 -39.53 -11.37
N GLU A 223 -20.00 -40.36 -10.38
CA GLU A 223 -20.80 -39.96 -9.22
C GLU A 223 -20.07 -38.88 -8.40
N LYS A 224 -18.78 -39.06 -8.12
CA LYS A 224 -17.97 -38.05 -7.40
C LYS A 224 -17.89 -36.71 -8.12
N LEU A 225 -17.89 -36.71 -9.45
CA LEU A 225 -17.81 -35.51 -10.29
C LEU A 225 -19.18 -34.91 -10.64
N GLY A 226 -20.29 -35.55 -10.23
CA GLY A 226 -21.65 -35.10 -10.57
C GLY A 226 -22.01 -35.26 -12.05
N LEU A 227 -21.43 -36.26 -12.73
CA LEU A 227 -21.64 -36.56 -14.15
C LEU A 227 -22.62 -37.72 -14.39
N SER A 228 -23.30 -38.20 -13.33
CA SER A 228 -24.28 -39.30 -13.37
C SER A 228 -25.67 -38.86 -13.83
#